data_AF-A0A0S8E1L9-F1
#
_entry.id   AF-A0A0S8E1L9-F1
#
_cell.length_a   1.000
_cell.length_b   1.000
_cell.length_c   1.000
_cell.angle_alpha   90.00
_cell.angle_beta   90.00
_cell.angle_gamma   90.00
#
_symmetry.space_group_name_H-M   'P 1'
#
loop_
_entity.id
_entity.type
_entity.pdbx_description
1 polymer ?
#
loop_
_entity_poly.entity_id
_entity_poly.type
_entity_poly.pdbx_seq_one_letter_code
_entity_poly.pdbx_strand_id
1 'polypeptide(L)'
;MLKPAKIYSLIFIPPLAQYVVTLEEVDGTRLLPIWIGMNEGNAIAMIIQGEKFHRPLTHDLMANILKDVGVKVEKIVISDLKENAYYATIFIKQDSKDYEIDSRPSDAMALAVRTNSPIFIDEKVFKLCPVINKPITENEVKKFKEDLKSLRPEEFFKRLDEEGGKAEGKIE
;
A
#
# COMPACT_ATOMS: atom_id res chain seq x y z
N MET A 1 -14.53 5.21 6.62
CA MET A 1 -15.01 5.60 5.27
C MET A 1 -13.90 5.22 4.30
N LEU A 2 -14.21 4.61 3.16
CA LEU A 2 -13.18 4.15 2.23
C LEU A 2 -12.76 5.27 1.28
N LYS A 3 -11.46 5.45 1.10
CA LYS A 3 -10.84 6.42 0.18
C LYS A 3 -10.17 5.67 -0.97
N PRO A 4 -10.53 5.97 -2.24
CA PRO A 4 -9.86 5.35 -3.38
C PRO A 4 -8.38 5.69 -3.38
N ALA A 5 -7.55 4.70 -3.66
CA ALA A 5 -6.11 4.84 -3.68
C ALA A 5 -5.48 4.15 -4.91
N LYS A 6 -4.25 4.54 -5.23
CA LYS A 6 -3.44 3.90 -6.27
C LYS A 6 -1.99 3.80 -5.82
N ILE A 7 -1.24 2.84 -6.37
CA ILE A 7 0.20 2.76 -6.14
C ILE A 7 0.86 3.93 -6.86
N TYR A 8 1.43 4.85 -6.09
CA TYR A 8 2.14 6.03 -6.59
C TYR A 8 3.61 5.74 -6.89
N SER A 9 4.27 5.02 -5.98
CA SER A 9 5.66 4.61 -6.18
C SER A 9 5.99 3.33 -5.45
N LEU A 10 7.01 2.63 -5.96
CA LEU A 10 7.59 1.44 -5.35
C LEU A 10 9.11 1.59 -5.38
N ILE A 11 9.75 1.70 -4.22
CA ILE A 11 11.17 2.02 -4.09
C ILE A 11 11.87 0.90 -3.35
N PHE A 12 12.87 0.30 -3.97
CA PHE A 12 13.74 -0.67 -3.30
C PHE A 12 14.77 0.06 -2.42
N ILE A 13 14.95 -0.42 -1.19
CA ILE A 13 15.96 0.03 -0.23
C ILE A 13 16.99 -1.11 -0.08
N PRO A 14 18.10 -1.09 -0.85
CA PRO A 14 19.04 -2.20 -0.88
C PRO A 14 19.64 -2.57 0.50
N PRO A 15 20.04 -1.62 1.36
CA PRO A 15 20.61 -1.96 2.67
C PRO A 15 19.66 -2.73 3.59
N LEU A 16 18.34 -2.56 3.42
CA LEU A 16 17.33 -3.21 4.25
C LEU A 16 16.71 -4.43 3.57
N ALA A 17 17.03 -4.71 2.30
CA ALA A 17 16.34 -5.71 1.48
C ALA A 17 14.80 -5.58 1.58
N GLN A 18 14.31 -4.35 1.50
CA GLN A 18 12.90 -4.00 1.62
C GLN A 18 12.47 -3.08 0.49
N TYR A 19 11.17 -3.04 0.24
CA TYR A 19 10.54 -2.03 -0.60
C TYR A 19 9.68 -1.10 0.26
N VAL A 20 9.58 0.16 -0.17
CA VAL A 20 8.53 1.08 0.26
C VAL A 20 7.54 1.25 -0.87
N VAL A 21 6.30 0.81 -0.64
CA VAL A 21 5.16 1.09 -1.52
C VAL A 21 4.48 2.33 -1.00
N THR A 22 4.33 3.35 -1.84
CA THR A 22 3.58 4.56 -1.50
C THR A 22 2.23 4.50 -2.19
N LEU A 23 1.16 4.50 -1.40
CA LEU A 23 -0.21 4.65 -1.90
C LEU A 23 -0.60 6.13 -1.91
N GLU A 24 -1.21 6.58 -3.00
CA GLU A 24 -1.78 7.92 -3.13
C GLU A 24 -3.30 7.85 -3.06
N GLU A 25 -3.92 8.70 -2.24
CA GLU A 25 -5.35 8.98 -2.31
C GLU A 25 -5.70 9.68 -3.64
N VAL A 26 -6.62 9.10 -4.42
CA VAL A 26 -6.91 9.57 -5.79
C VAL A 26 -7.50 10.98 -5.83
N ASP A 27 -8.44 11.28 -4.93
CA ASP A 27 -9.15 12.57 -4.85
C ASP A 27 -8.68 13.42 -3.67
N GLY A 28 -7.47 13.18 -3.20
CA GLY A 28 -6.91 13.86 -2.03
C GLY A 28 -5.43 14.14 -2.18
N THR A 29 -4.85 14.62 -1.10
CA THR A 29 -3.45 15.01 -1.06
C THR A 29 -2.57 13.99 -0.34
N ARG A 30 -3.15 12.95 0.25
CA ARG A 30 -2.47 12.08 1.20
C ARG A 30 -1.68 10.98 0.50
N LEU A 31 -0.44 10.78 0.95
CA LEU A 31 0.40 9.64 0.62
C LEU A 31 0.59 8.76 1.86
N LEU A 32 0.49 7.45 1.67
CA LEU A 32 0.67 6.42 2.68
C LEU A 32 1.84 5.50 2.29
N PRO A 33 3.02 5.63 2.92
CA PRO A 33 4.12 4.70 2.72
C PRO A 33 3.95 3.43 3.56
N ILE A 34 4.18 2.27 2.95
CA ILE A 34 4.11 0.94 3.57
C ILE A 34 5.39 0.17 3.21
N TRP A 35 6.13 -0.27 4.24
CA TRP A 35 7.30 -1.12 4.06
C TRP A 35 6.86 -2.57 3.87
N ILE A 36 7.45 -3.22 2.86
CA ILE A 36 7.23 -4.64 2.56
C ILE A 36 8.58 -5.31 2.28
N GLY A 37 8.63 -6.63 2.44
CA GLY A 37 9.84 -7.41 2.16
C GLY A 37 10.24 -7.38 0.68
N MET A 38 11.49 -7.72 0.39
CA MET A 38 12.02 -7.80 -0.98
C MET A 38 11.17 -8.69 -1.89
N ASN A 39 10.77 -9.87 -1.42
CA ASN A 39 10.02 -10.84 -2.22
C ASN A 39 8.63 -10.32 -2.57
N GLU A 40 7.93 -9.74 -1.60
CA GLU A 40 6.64 -9.11 -1.79
C GLU A 40 6.71 -7.93 -2.76
N GLY A 41 7.72 -7.07 -2.59
CA GLY A 41 7.91 -5.91 -3.47
C GLY A 41 8.25 -6.31 -4.90
N ASN A 42 9.10 -7.31 -5.10
CA ASN A 42 9.37 -7.86 -6.42
C ASN A 42 8.09 -8.39 -7.10
N ALA A 43 7.24 -9.11 -6.36
CA ALA A 43 5.99 -9.66 -6.89
C ALA A 43 5.02 -8.58 -7.40
N ILE A 44 5.06 -7.37 -6.82
CA ILE A 44 4.30 -6.19 -7.28
C ILE A 44 5.04 -5.50 -8.43
N ALA A 45 6.34 -5.24 -8.28
CA ALA A 45 7.17 -4.49 -9.22
C ALA A 45 7.14 -5.07 -10.63
N MET A 46 7.30 -6.39 -10.75
CA MET A 46 7.32 -7.10 -12.03
C MET A 46 6.04 -6.86 -12.83
N ILE A 47 4.87 -6.85 -12.17
CA ILE A 47 3.59 -6.61 -12.84
C ILE A 47 3.45 -5.13 -13.24
N ILE A 48 3.84 -4.20 -12.38
CA ILE A 48 3.82 -2.77 -12.70
C ILE A 48 4.74 -2.46 -13.89
N GLN A 49 5.87 -3.16 -14.01
CA GLN A 49 6.81 -3.04 -15.12
C GLN A 49 6.36 -3.77 -16.39
N GLY A 50 5.26 -4.53 -16.33
CA GLY A 50 4.73 -5.28 -17.47
C GLY A 50 5.59 -6.49 -17.86
N GLU A 51 6.38 -7.04 -16.93
CA GLU A 51 7.16 -8.25 -17.16
C GLU A 51 6.23 -9.44 -17.44
N LYS A 52 6.62 -10.29 -18.39
CA LYS A 52 5.87 -11.48 -18.78
C LYS A 52 6.68 -12.73 -18.49
N PHE A 53 6.11 -13.63 -17.71
CA PHE A 53 6.72 -14.91 -17.37
C PHE A 53 6.12 -16.04 -18.20
N HIS A 54 6.95 -17.03 -18.54
CA HIS A 54 6.53 -18.22 -19.27
C HIS A 54 5.65 -19.18 -18.42
N ARG A 55 5.72 -19.06 -17.09
CA ARG A 55 4.90 -19.80 -16.13
C ARG A 55 4.34 -18.83 -15.08
N PRO A 56 3.14 -19.10 -14.55
CA PRO A 56 2.56 -18.27 -13.51
C PRO A 56 3.41 -18.31 -12.24
N LEU A 57 3.66 -17.15 -11.65
CA LEU A 57 4.19 -17.02 -10.29
C LEU A 57 3.06 -17.22 -9.26
N THR A 58 3.39 -17.14 -7.98
CA THR A 58 2.44 -17.42 -6.88
C THR A 58 1.14 -16.61 -6.97
N HIS A 59 1.24 -15.29 -7.14
CA HIS A 59 0.06 -14.43 -7.22
C HIS A 59 -0.65 -14.53 -8.59
N ASP A 60 0.05 -14.95 -9.65
CA ASP A 60 -0.59 -15.26 -10.93
C ASP A 60 -1.42 -16.55 -10.81
N LEU A 61 -0.87 -17.57 -10.15
CA LEU A 61 -1.58 -18.81 -9.85
C LEU A 61 -2.83 -18.54 -9.02
N MET A 62 -2.73 -17.69 -7.99
CA MET A 62 -3.89 -17.28 -7.18
C MET A 62 -4.95 -16.56 -8.03
N ALA A 63 -4.55 -15.59 -8.86
CA ALA A 63 -5.47 -14.88 -9.75
C ALA A 63 -6.16 -15.84 -10.76
N ASN A 64 -5.42 -16.81 -11.30
CA ASN A 64 -5.96 -17.83 -12.20
C ASN A 64 -6.97 -18.73 -11.49
N ILE A 65 -6.65 -19.23 -10.29
CA ILE A 65 -7.58 -20.05 -9.50
C ILE A 65 -8.88 -19.29 -9.24
N LEU A 66 -8.81 -18.05 -8.75
CA LEU A 66 -9.98 -17.23 -8.48
C LEU A 66 -10.83 -17.03 -9.74
N LYS A 67 -10.19 -16.71 -10.87
CA LYS A 67 -10.86 -16.56 -12.15
C LYS A 67 -11.57 -17.85 -12.58
N ASP A 68 -10.88 -18.98 -12.54
CA ASP A 68 -11.39 -20.26 -13.04
C ASP A 68 -12.52 -20.82 -12.17
N VAL A 69 -12.56 -20.49 -10.88
CA VAL A 69 -13.66 -20.85 -9.96
C VAL A 69 -14.78 -19.79 -9.87
N GLY A 70 -14.76 -18.78 -10.75
CA GLY A 70 -15.82 -17.77 -10.84
C GLY A 70 -15.82 -16.75 -9.70
N VAL A 71 -14.66 -16.52 -9.06
CA VAL A 71 -14.50 -15.54 -7.99
C VAL A 71 -13.93 -14.23 -8.56
N LYS A 72 -14.61 -13.12 -8.29
CA LYS A 72 -14.16 -11.78 -8.63
C LYS A 72 -13.54 -11.09 -7.42
N VAL A 73 -12.33 -10.57 -7.55
CA VAL A 73 -11.76 -9.64 -6.57
C VAL A 73 -12.36 -8.25 -6.81
N GLU A 74 -13.27 -7.82 -5.94
CA GLU A 74 -14.01 -6.57 -6.13
C GLU A 74 -13.19 -5.35 -5.76
N LYS A 75 -12.42 -5.43 -4.67
CA LYS A 75 -11.54 -4.39 -4.16
C LYS A 75 -10.60 -4.96 -3.11
N ILE A 76 -9.53 -4.23 -2.83
CA ILE A 76 -8.76 -4.42 -1.60
C ILE A 76 -8.84 -3.16 -0.75
N VAL A 77 -8.80 -3.32 0.57
CA VAL A 77 -8.85 -2.21 1.52
C VAL A 77 -7.68 -2.35 2.47
N ILE A 78 -6.82 -1.33 2.57
CA ILE A 78 -5.92 -1.19 3.71
C ILE A 78 -6.79 -0.75 4.89
N SER A 79 -7.02 -1.69 5.81
CA SER A 79 -8.15 -1.67 6.72
C SER A 79 -7.78 -1.30 8.15
N ASP A 80 -6.52 -1.43 8.57
CA ASP A 80 -6.10 -1.03 9.92
C ASP A 80 -4.59 -0.82 10.05
N LEU A 81 -4.19 -0.23 11.18
CA LEU A 81 -2.81 -0.17 11.65
C LEU A 81 -2.79 -0.47 13.16
N LYS A 82 -2.11 -1.55 13.56
CA LYS A 82 -1.95 -1.92 14.98
C LYS A 82 -0.51 -2.32 15.23
N GLU A 83 0.09 -1.82 16.31
CA GLU A 83 1.47 -2.17 16.70
C GLU A 83 2.48 -2.04 15.52
N ASN A 84 2.32 -0.99 14.71
CA ASN A 84 3.11 -0.73 13.50
C ASN A 84 2.94 -1.75 12.35
N ALA A 85 1.93 -2.63 12.42
CA ALA A 85 1.56 -3.55 11.36
C ALA A 85 0.27 -3.10 10.67
N TYR A 86 0.35 -2.89 9.35
CA TYR A 86 -0.82 -2.62 8.54
C TYR A 86 -1.59 -3.91 8.24
N TYR A 87 -2.91 -3.80 8.28
CA TYR A 87 -3.84 -4.87 7.90
C TYR A 87 -4.53 -4.51 6.59
N ALA A 88 -4.85 -5.53 5.80
CA ALA A 88 -5.65 -5.37 4.60
C ALA A 88 -6.75 -6.42 4.54
N THR A 89 -7.81 -6.10 3.79
CA THR A 89 -8.93 -6.99 3.54
C THR A 89 -9.18 -7.05 2.06
N ILE A 90 -9.20 -8.25 1.50
CA ILE A 90 -9.56 -8.50 0.11
C ILE A 90 -11.05 -8.83 0.08
N PHE A 91 -11.82 -8.00 -0.61
CA PHE A 91 -13.24 -8.23 -0.83
C PHE A 91 -13.40 -9.02 -2.12
N ILE A 92 -13.95 -10.22 -2.01
CA ILE A 92 -14.21 -11.11 -3.16
C ILE A 92 -15.68 -11.45 -3.24
N LYS A 93 -16.13 -11.72 -4.47
CA LYS A 93 -17.51 -12.10 -4.77
C LYS A 93 -17.55 -13.40 -5.54
N GLN A 94 -18.38 -14.32 -5.09
CA GLN A 94 -18.70 -15.55 -5.80
C GLN A 94 -20.22 -15.66 -5.87
N ASP A 95 -20.76 -15.71 -7.08
CA ASP A 95 -22.20 -15.65 -7.34
C ASP A 95 -22.87 -14.43 -6.66
N SER A 96 -23.75 -14.68 -5.68
CA SER A 96 -24.45 -13.65 -4.90
C SER A 96 -23.92 -13.52 -3.47
N LYS A 97 -22.75 -14.11 -3.18
CA LYS A 97 -22.13 -14.07 -1.84
C LYS A 97 -20.88 -13.21 -1.88
N ASP A 98 -20.82 -12.30 -0.92
CA ASP A 98 -19.66 -11.47 -0.68
C ASP A 98 -18.84 -12.07 0.47
N TYR A 99 -17.51 -12.05 0.32
CA TYR A 99 -16.56 -12.56 1.31
C TYR A 99 -15.48 -11.54 1.59
N GLU A 100 -15.03 -11.53 2.83
CA GLU A 100 -13.94 -10.69 3.31
C GLU A 100 -12.78 -11.59 3.74
N ILE A 101 -11.63 -11.42 3.10
CA ILE A 101 -10.45 -12.24 3.34
C ILE A 101 -9.38 -11.37 4.00
N ASP A 102 -8.96 -11.75 5.20
CA ASP A 102 -7.83 -11.14 5.88
C ASP A 102 -6.54 -11.30 5.08
N SER A 103 -5.74 -10.24 5.00
CA SER A 103 -4.55 -10.22 4.15
C SER A 103 -3.51 -9.21 4.65
N ARG A 104 -2.25 -9.51 4.35
CA ARG A 104 -1.20 -8.49 4.44
C ARG A 104 -1.38 -7.50 3.28
N PRO A 105 -1.09 -6.20 3.47
CA PRO A 105 -1.12 -5.21 2.40
C PRO A 105 -0.33 -5.61 1.15
N SER A 106 0.83 -6.24 1.33
CA SER A 106 1.67 -6.73 0.22
C SER A 106 0.94 -7.72 -0.68
N ASP A 107 0.30 -8.73 -0.09
CA ASP A 107 -0.42 -9.77 -0.83
C ASP A 107 -1.67 -9.21 -1.51
N ALA A 108 -2.41 -8.37 -0.79
CA ALA A 108 -3.58 -7.68 -1.32
C ALA A 108 -3.23 -6.78 -2.52
N MET A 109 -2.14 -6.00 -2.44
CA MET A 109 -1.65 -5.19 -3.55
C MET A 109 -1.15 -6.05 -4.72
N ALA A 110 -0.41 -7.12 -4.44
CA ALA A 110 0.10 -8.03 -5.47
C ALA A 110 -1.02 -8.74 -6.24
N LEU A 111 -2.13 -9.06 -5.58
CA LEU A 111 -3.33 -9.58 -6.22
C LEU A 111 -4.06 -8.48 -7.00
N ALA A 112 -4.27 -7.30 -6.41
CA ALA A 112 -4.98 -6.19 -7.03
C ALA A 112 -4.35 -5.74 -8.36
N VAL A 113 -3.01 -5.67 -8.44
CA VAL A 113 -2.33 -5.31 -9.70
C VAL A 113 -2.51 -6.36 -10.80
N ARG A 114 -2.76 -7.63 -10.45
CA ARG A 114 -3.00 -8.73 -11.41
C ARG A 114 -4.45 -8.84 -11.83
N THR A 115 -5.37 -8.62 -10.90
CA THR A 115 -6.81 -8.67 -11.16
C THR A 115 -7.37 -7.32 -11.63
N ASN A 116 -6.54 -6.28 -11.68
CA ASN A 116 -6.93 -4.91 -11.94
C ASN A 116 -8.05 -4.43 -11.00
N SER A 117 -7.97 -4.84 -9.75
CA SER A 117 -8.97 -4.52 -8.73
C SER A 117 -8.64 -3.18 -8.06
N PRO A 118 -9.65 -2.35 -7.73
CA PRO A 118 -9.43 -1.06 -7.09
C PRO A 118 -8.88 -1.23 -5.67
N ILE A 119 -7.98 -0.31 -5.31
CA ILE A 119 -7.34 -0.21 -3.99
C ILE A 119 -8.05 0.89 -3.21
N PHE A 120 -8.36 0.63 -1.95
CA PHE A 120 -8.89 1.62 -1.02
C PHE A 120 -8.08 1.64 0.28
N ILE A 121 -8.17 2.75 0.99
CA ILE A 121 -7.64 2.92 2.35
C ILE A 121 -8.81 3.33 3.24
N ASP A 122 -8.98 2.70 4.40
CA ASP A 122 -9.94 3.21 5.37
C ASP A 122 -9.43 4.53 5.97
N GLU A 123 -10.30 5.53 6.04
CA GLU A 123 -10.03 6.84 6.63
C GLU A 123 -9.37 6.75 8.02
N LYS A 124 -9.69 5.73 8.83
CA LYS A 124 -9.03 5.56 10.14
C LYS A 124 -7.53 5.30 10.01
N VAL A 125 -7.08 4.62 8.96
CA VAL A 125 -5.65 4.35 8.74
C VAL A 125 -4.89 5.67 8.58
N PHE A 126 -5.44 6.61 7.82
CA PHE A 126 -4.86 7.96 7.68
C PHE A 126 -4.84 8.78 8.98
N LYS A 127 -5.63 8.40 9.99
CA LYS A 127 -5.60 9.04 11.32
C LYS A 127 -4.63 8.36 12.28
N LEU A 128 -4.30 7.09 12.02
CA LEU A 128 -3.41 6.28 12.84
C LEU A 128 -1.95 6.36 12.39
N CYS A 129 -1.70 6.85 11.18
CA CYS A 129 -0.35 7.08 10.69
C CYS A 129 -0.22 8.47 10.10
N PRO A 130 0.98 9.06 10.16
CA PRO A 130 1.18 10.37 9.59
C PRO A 130 1.23 10.29 8.06
N VAL A 131 0.57 11.25 7.43
CA VAL A 131 0.39 11.30 5.97
C VAL A 131 1.24 12.41 5.37
N ILE A 132 1.84 12.16 4.19
CA ILE A 132 2.47 13.24 3.42
C ILE A 132 1.39 13.89 2.57
N ASN A 133 1.25 15.21 2.66
CA ASN A 133 0.26 15.98 1.89
C ASN A 133 0.86 16.60 0.62
N LYS A 134 0.18 16.41 -0.51
CA LYS A 134 0.36 17.16 -1.75
C LYS A 134 -0.22 18.60 -1.63
N PRO A 135 0.26 19.58 -2.41
CA PRO A 135 1.34 19.47 -3.39
C PRO A 135 2.69 19.33 -2.70
N ILE A 136 3.42 18.28 -3.07
CA ILE A 136 4.85 18.17 -2.82
C ILE A 136 5.54 18.64 -4.10
N THR A 137 6.40 19.65 -3.98
CA THR A 137 7.28 20.07 -5.07
C THR A 137 8.15 18.90 -5.54
N GLU A 138 8.64 18.90 -6.79
CA GLU A 138 9.55 17.84 -7.25
C GLU A 138 10.78 17.66 -6.33
N ASN A 139 11.24 18.76 -5.71
CA ASN A 139 12.31 18.74 -4.73
C ASN A 139 11.88 18.06 -3.42
N GLU A 140 10.66 18.32 -2.93
CA GLU A 140 10.11 17.61 -1.77
C GLU A 140 9.84 16.14 -2.07
N VAL A 141 9.41 15.78 -3.28
CA VAL A 141 9.28 14.38 -3.71
C VAL A 141 10.65 13.71 -3.69
N LYS A 142 11.69 14.35 -4.24
CA LYS A 142 13.06 13.81 -4.24
C LYS A 142 13.59 13.65 -2.82
N LYS A 143 13.46 14.68 -1.99
CA LYS A 143 13.87 14.66 -0.59
C LYS A 143 13.11 13.59 0.19
N PHE A 144 11.81 13.47 0.00
CA PHE A 144 11.00 12.41 0.61
C PHE A 144 11.46 11.01 0.17
N LYS A 145 11.77 10.81 -1.12
CA LYS A 145 12.34 9.55 -1.62
C LYS A 145 13.72 9.26 -1.03
N GLU A 146 14.53 10.28 -0.74
CA GLU A 146 15.83 10.14 -0.08
C GLU A 146 15.68 9.83 1.42
N ASP A 147 14.77 10.53 2.09
CA ASP A 147 14.42 10.29 3.50
C ASP A 147 13.91 8.84 3.67
N LEU A 148 13.03 8.36 2.78
CA LEU A 148 12.57 6.97 2.78
C LEU A 148 13.71 5.94 2.64
N LYS A 149 14.78 6.25 1.91
CA LYS A 149 15.93 5.35 1.76
C LYS A 149 16.82 5.27 3.01
N SER A 150 16.76 6.30 3.85
CA SER A 150 17.63 6.43 5.02
C SER A 150 16.94 6.06 6.34
N LEU A 151 15.61 5.98 6.36
CA LEU A 151 14.83 5.71 7.55
C LEU A 151 14.40 4.25 7.65
N ARG A 152 14.63 3.67 8.83
CA ARG A 152 14.02 2.39 9.20
C ARG A 152 12.53 2.61 9.52
N PRO A 153 11.69 1.57 9.39
CA PRO A 153 10.26 1.68 9.70
C PRO A 153 9.99 2.33 11.06
N GLU A 154 10.69 1.89 12.10
CA GLU A 154 10.47 2.37 13.47
C GLU A 154 10.85 3.85 13.65
N GLU A 155 11.92 4.28 12.98
CA GLU A 155 12.40 5.67 13.03
C GLU A 155 11.52 6.60 12.20
N PHE A 156 10.96 6.11 11.09
CA PHE A 156 9.99 6.84 10.30
C PHE A 156 8.73 7.13 11.10
N PHE A 157 8.13 6.10 11.72
CA PHE A 157 6.96 6.28 12.58
C PHE A 157 7.26 7.21 13.75
N LYS A 158 8.40 7.06 14.42
CA LYS A 158 8.80 7.92 15.54
C LYS A 158 9.00 9.39 15.13
N ARG A 159 9.70 9.66 14.04
CA ARG A 159 9.92 11.04 13.54
C ARG A 159 8.61 11.73 13.18
N LEU A 160 7.66 10.97 12.67
CA LEU A 160 6.39 11.53 12.27
C LEU A 160 5.41 11.72 13.45
N ASP A 161 5.52 10.93 14.52
CA ASP A 161 4.86 11.25 15.80
C ASP A 161 5.41 12.56 16.40
N GLU A 162 6.73 12.78 16.30
CA GLU A 162 7.41 14.00 16.76
C GLU A 162 7.08 15.25 15.91
N GLU A 163 6.88 15.08 14.59
CA GLU A 163 6.50 16.16 13.67
C GLU A 163 4.98 16.42 13.67
N GLY A 164 4.15 15.39 13.82
CA GLY A 164 2.69 15.49 13.98
C GLY A 164 2.26 16.12 15.30
N GLY A 165 3.07 15.97 16.36
CA GLY A 165 2.86 16.64 17.66
C GLY A 165 3.16 18.15 17.68
N LYS A 166 3.70 18.74 16.59
CA LYS A 166 3.97 20.18 16.51
C LYS A 166 2.90 21.00 15.78
N ALA A 167 1.84 20.37 15.26
CA ALA A 167 0.76 21.05 14.54
C ALA A 167 -0.45 21.41 15.42
N GLU A 168 -0.48 21.05 16.70
CA GLU A 168 -1.50 21.49 17.66
C GLU A 168 -0.86 22.24 18.82
N GLY A 169 -1.04 23.56 18.88
CA GLY A 169 -0.66 24.35 20.06
C GLY A 169 -0.02 25.72 19.83
N LYS A 170 -0.45 26.49 18.82
CA LYS A 170 -0.49 27.97 18.92
C LYS A 170 -1.75 28.49 18.24
N ILE A 171 -2.86 28.39 18.96
CA ILE A 171 -3.99 29.31 18.80
C ILE A 171 -4.22 29.89 20.19
N GLU A 172 -3.88 31.17 20.29
CA GLU A 172 -4.05 32.13 21.40
C GLU A 172 -3.23 31.92 22.69
#